data_AF-A0AAE3NB02-F1
#
_entry.id   AF-A0AAE3NB02-F1
#
_cell.length_a   1.000
_cell.length_b   1.000
_cell.length_c   1.000
_cell.angle_alpha   90.00
_cell.angle_beta   90.00
_cell.angle_gamma   90.00
#
_symmetry.space_group_name_H-M   'P 1'
#
loop_
_entity.id
_entity.type
_entity.pdbx_description
1 polymer ?
#
loop_
_entity_poly.entity_id
_entity_poly.type
_entity_poly.pdbx_seq_one_letter_code
_entity_poly.pdbx_strand_id
1 'polypeptide(L)'
;MSGTPTLYIEGPAFWAPTLPGWDTARLALRDAGPVAEPPAKRPSPQMLAAAERRRAPDTVAVALETASASVAAAGRNAAELPCVFASAHGDLAINDYMCATLATAPAQLSPIKFHNSVHNAAVGYWTIGTGCQRASNSLAAYEYSFASGLMEAAAQCACDSEAVLLVGFDVEAVGPLKQVHRSEGLLSGAFVLSPTRTERAVAALDWALQPGPSRSEPLRSEAARRLPPNAIADALPVFEALARLETGEPQSLALPLSAQLSLVLRLAPLE
;
A
#
# COMPACT_ATOMS: atom_id res chain seq x y z
N MET A 1 27.64 -12.95 10.17
CA MET A 1 26.20 -12.87 9.83
C MET A 1 26.13 -12.11 8.53
N SER A 2 25.76 -12.78 7.44
CA SER A 2 25.57 -12.11 6.15
C SER A 2 24.46 -11.08 6.30
N GLY A 3 24.69 -9.85 5.84
CA GLY A 3 23.65 -8.84 5.78
C GLY A 3 22.49 -9.32 4.91
N THR A 4 21.30 -8.77 5.16
CA THR A 4 20.17 -8.81 4.23
C THR A 4 20.62 -8.33 2.85
N PRO A 5 20.23 -9.02 1.76
CA PRO A 5 20.63 -8.59 0.42
C PRO A 5 19.95 -7.27 0.05
N THR A 6 20.67 -6.45 -0.71
CA THR A 6 20.10 -5.27 -1.37
C THR A 6 19.02 -5.71 -2.34
N LEU A 7 17.85 -5.09 -2.25
CA LEU A 7 16.74 -5.26 -3.19
C LEU A 7 16.62 -4.03 -4.08
N TYR A 8 15.76 -4.08 -5.08
CA TYR A 8 15.52 -2.98 -6.00
C TYR A 8 14.02 -2.66 -6.05
N ILE A 9 13.67 -1.39 -6.00
CA ILE A 9 12.28 -0.94 -6.11
C ILE A 9 11.98 -0.63 -7.57
N GLU A 10 10.85 -1.11 -8.04
CA GLU A 10 10.33 -0.90 -9.40
C GLU A 10 8.88 -0.41 -9.34
N GLY A 11 8.50 0.41 -10.31
CA GLY A 11 7.13 0.88 -10.50
C GLY A 11 6.42 1.39 -9.25
N PRO A 12 6.89 2.47 -8.58
CA PRO A 12 6.11 3.09 -7.53
C PRO A 12 4.77 3.58 -8.07
N ALA A 13 3.70 3.29 -7.34
CA ALA A 13 2.34 3.73 -7.60
C ALA A 13 1.77 4.32 -6.32
N PHE A 14 0.96 5.37 -6.46
CA PHE A 14 0.36 6.06 -5.33
C PHE A 14 -1.02 6.57 -5.72
N TRP A 15 -1.93 6.56 -4.76
CA TRP A 15 -3.26 7.12 -4.95
C TRP A 15 -3.78 7.72 -3.64
N ALA A 16 -4.15 9.00 -3.72
CA ALA A 16 -5.03 9.69 -2.79
C ALA A 16 -5.90 10.66 -3.60
N PRO A 17 -7.04 11.17 -3.10
CA PRO A 17 -7.92 12.05 -3.88
C PRO A 17 -7.20 13.29 -4.41
N THR A 18 -6.32 13.89 -3.63
CA THR A 18 -5.52 15.06 -4.03
C THR A 18 -4.22 14.69 -4.76
N LEU A 19 -3.82 13.41 -4.74
CA LEU A 19 -2.60 12.89 -5.36
C LEU A 19 -2.91 11.64 -6.22
N PRO A 20 -3.73 11.76 -7.28
CA PRO A 20 -4.11 10.63 -8.11
C PRO A 20 -2.94 10.24 -9.02
N GLY A 21 -2.35 9.07 -8.76
CA GLY A 21 -1.26 8.51 -9.55
C GLY A 21 0.13 8.99 -9.13
N TRP A 22 1.15 8.18 -9.46
CA TRP A 22 2.52 8.43 -9.03
C TRP A 22 3.13 9.69 -9.63
N ASP A 23 2.82 10.05 -10.88
CA ASP A 23 3.39 11.27 -11.47
C ASP A 23 2.97 12.53 -10.71
N THR A 24 1.70 12.63 -10.35
CA THR A 24 1.18 13.73 -9.52
C THR A 24 1.77 13.67 -8.11
N ALA A 25 1.74 12.49 -7.47
CA ALA A 25 2.24 12.31 -6.13
C ALA A 25 3.74 12.63 -6.02
N ARG A 26 4.57 12.15 -6.95
CA ARG A 26 6.02 12.37 -6.98
C ARG A 26 6.37 13.85 -6.99
N LEU A 27 5.71 14.66 -7.82
CA LEU A 27 5.98 16.10 -7.89
C LEU A 27 5.50 16.82 -6.62
N ALA A 28 4.32 16.49 -6.12
CA ALA A 28 3.75 17.12 -4.94
C ALA A 28 4.52 16.76 -3.65
N LEU A 29 4.97 15.51 -3.49
CA LEU A 29 5.77 15.04 -2.35
C LEU A 29 7.19 15.64 -2.31
N ARG A 30 7.58 16.37 -3.36
CA ARG A 30 8.79 17.20 -3.43
C ARG A 30 8.50 18.69 -3.28
N ASP A 31 7.24 19.06 -3.05
CA ASP A 31 6.74 20.44 -3.03
C ASP A 31 7.04 21.19 -4.36
N ALA A 32 7.09 20.44 -5.47
CA ALA A 32 7.52 20.93 -6.79
C ALA A 32 6.40 20.89 -7.85
N GLY A 33 5.18 20.48 -7.47
CA GLY A 33 4.05 20.38 -8.39
C GLY A 33 2.70 20.56 -7.69
N PRO A 34 1.62 20.71 -8.48
CA PRO A 34 0.29 20.92 -7.96
C PRO A 34 -0.28 19.64 -7.35
N VAL A 35 -1.25 19.82 -6.45
CA VAL A 35 -2.21 18.77 -6.07
C VAL A 35 -3.44 18.84 -6.97
N ALA A 36 -4.19 17.74 -7.08
CA ALA A 36 -5.40 17.70 -7.89
C ALA A 36 -6.53 18.57 -7.31
N GLU A 37 -7.04 19.49 -8.13
CA GLU A 37 -8.16 20.38 -7.81
C GLU A 37 -9.16 20.41 -8.98
N PRO A 38 -10.41 19.96 -8.80
CA PRO A 38 -10.95 19.34 -7.58
C PRO A 38 -10.31 17.96 -7.30
N PRO A 39 -10.41 17.44 -6.05
CA PRO A 39 -9.95 16.10 -5.72
C PRO A 39 -10.56 15.02 -6.64
N ALA A 40 -9.74 14.04 -7.01
CA ALA A 40 -10.16 12.91 -7.82
C ALA A 40 -11.25 12.09 -7.12
N LYS A 41 -12.19 11.60 -7.93
CA LYS A 41 -13.18 10.63 -7.47
C LYS A 41 -12.51 9.27 -7.25
N ARG A 42 -13.17 8.44 -6.44
CA ARG A 42 -12.83 7.02 -6.23
C ARG A 42 -12.36 6.34 -7.52
N PRO A 43 -11.27 5.56 -7.48
CA PRO A 43 -10.74 4.91 -8.67
C PRO A 43 -11.68 3.83 -9.21
N SER A 44 -11.51 3.47 -10.47
CA SER A 44 -12.33 2.47 -11.17
C SER A 44 -11.42 1.50 -11.92
N PRO A 45 -10.83 0.51 -11.21
CA PRO A 45 -9.82 -0.38 -11.78
C PRO A 45 -10.33 -1.13 -13.01
N GLN A 46 -9.68 -0.93 -14.15
CA GLN A 46 -10.11 -1.49 -15.43
C GLN A 46 -9.91 -3.01 -15.53
N MET A 47 -9.04 -3.55 -14.67
CA MET A 47 -8.78 -4.98 -14.55
C MET A 47 -10.02 -5.79 -14.16
N LEU A 48 -10.95 -5.20 -13.39
CA LEU A 48 -12.19 -5.87 -13.03
C LEU A 48 -13.23 -5.77 -14.14
N ALA A 49 -13.98 -6.86 -14.37
CA ALA A 49 -15.15 -6.80 -15.24
C ALA A 49 -16.16 -5.78 -14.71
N ALA A 50 -16.94 -5.15 -15.58
CA ALA A 50 -17.80 -4.02 -15.21
C ALA A 50 -18.76 -4.32 -14.04
N ALA A 51 -19.28 -5.55 -13.96
CA ALA A 51 -20.17 -5.97 -12.88
C ALA A 51 -19.45 -6.09 -11.53
N GLU A 52 -18.24 -6.66 -11.51
CA GLU A 52 -17.39 -6.79 -10.32
C GLU A 52 -16.92 -5.42 -9.87
N ARG A 53 -16.48 -4.59 -10.80
CA ARG A 53 -16.04 -3.21 -10.54
C ARG A 53 -17.12 -2.35 -9.87
N ARG A 54 -18.38 -2.54 -10.23
CA ARG A 54 -19.52 -1.85 -9.61
C ARG A 54 -19.78 -2.31 -8.17
N ARG A 55 -19.38 -3.54 -7.82
CA ARG A 55 -19.62 -4.17 -6.51
C ARG A 55 -18.40 -4.18 -5.60
N ALA A 56 -17.21 -3.96 -6.17
CA ALA A 56 -15.98 -3.81 -5.44
C ALA A 56 -16.15 -2.68 -4.42
N PRO A 57 -15.75 -2.88 -3.16
CA PRO A 57 -15.74 -1.82 -2.17
C PRO A 57 -14.53 -0.88 -2.38
N ASP A 58 -14.45 0.18 -1.57
CA ASP A 58 -13.42 1.21 -1.71
C ASP A 58 -12.00 0.66 -1.48
N THR A 59 -11.85 -0.25 -0.53
CA THR A 59 -10.61 -0.97 -0.24
C THR A 59 -10.07 -1.69 -1.47
N VAL A 60 -10.93 -2.47 -2.14
CA VAL A 60 -10.60 -3.17 -3.38
C VAL A 60 -10.29 -2.19 -4.49
N ALA A 61 -11.08 -1.14 -4.66
CA ALA A 61 -10.87 -0.19 -5.76
C ALA A 61 -9.51 0.52 -5.66
N VAL A 62 -9.15 1.04 -4.48
CA VAL A 62 -7.90 1.79 -4.33
C VAL A 62 -6.66 0.87 -4.37
N ALA A 63 -6.74 -0.33 -3.79
CA ALA A 63 -5.65 -1.29 -3.80
C ALA A 63 -5.36 -1.81 -5.22
N LEU A 64 -6.41 -2.13 -6.00
CA LEU A 64 -6.24 -2.64 -7.37
C LEU A 64 -5.75 -1.56 -8.32
N GLU A 65 -6.10 -0.29 -8.10
CA GLU A 65 -5.60 0.84 -8.88
C GLU A 65 -4.07 0.95 -8.78
N THR A 66 -3.54 1.01 -7.55
CA THR A 66 -2.09 1.13 -7.33
C THR A 66 -1.34 -0.14 -7.67
N ALA A 67 -1.91 -1.33 -7.39
CA ALA A 67 -1.34 -2.61 -7.81
C ALA A 67 -1.16 -2.68 -9.33
N SER A 68 -2.22 -2.35 -10.09
CA SER A 68 -2.19 -2.36 -11.56
C SER A 68 -1.17 -1.35 -12.10
N ALA A 69 -1.17 -0.14 -11.58
CA ALA A 69 -0.23 0.91 -11.98
C ALA A 69 1.22 0.52 -11.68
N SER A 70 1.47 -0.09 -10.52
CA SER A 70 2.80 -0.52 -10.11
C SER A 70 3.36 -1.62 -11.02
N VAL A 71 2.57 -2.67 -11.25
CA VAL A 71 2.99 -3.78 -12.12
C VAL A 71 3.20 -3.33 -13.56
N ALA A 72 2.33 -2.44 -14.07
CA ALA A 72 2.49 -1.86 -15.39
C ALA A 72 3.78 -1.03 -15.51
N ALA A 73 4.09 -0.19 -14.52
CA ALA A 73 5.31 0.62 -14.49
C ALA A 73 6.58 -0.24 -14.34
N ALA A 74 6.50 -1.32 -13.56
CA ALA A 74 7.58 -2.32 -13.43
C ALA A 74 7.76 -3.18 -14.70
N GLY A 75 6.81 -3.15 -15.65
CA GLY A 75 6.88 -3.94 -16.88
C GLY A 75 6.76 -5.45 -16.65
N ARG A 76 6.06 -5.87 -15.60
CA ARG A 76 5.97 -7.28 -15.18
C ARG A 76 4.62 -7.91 -15.52
N ASN A 77 4.60 -9.23 -15.60
CA ASN A 77 3.36 -10.00 -15.72
C ASN A 77 2.71 -10.17 -14.35
N ALA A 78 1.53 -9.58 -14.15
CA ALA A 78 0.79 -9.68 -12.89
C ALA A 78 0.46 -11.12 -12.48
N ALA A 79 0.27 -12.02 -13.46
CA ALA A 79 -0.06 -13.43 -13.20
C ALA A 79 1.09 -14.25 -12.59
N GLU A 80 2.32 -13.73 -12.66
CA GLU A 80 3.56 -14.41 -12.26
C GLU A 80 4.19 -13.80 -11.01
N LEU A 81 3.58 -12.76 -10.44
CA LEU A 81 4.10 -12.01 -9.30
C LEU A 81 3.46 -12.48 -7.97
N PRO A 82 4.26 -13.04 -7.04
CA PRO A 82 3.88 -13.07 -5.64
C PRO A 82 3.50 -11.67 -5.15
N CYS A 83 2.56 -11.59 -4.20
CA CYS A 83 2.06 -10.31 -3.72
C CYS A 83 1.76 -10.29 -2.22
N VAL A 84 1.92 -9.10 -1.64
CA VAL A 84 1.67 -8.79 -0.24
C VAL A 84 0.76 -7.57 -0.18
N PHE A 85 -0.43 -7.75 0.38
CA PHE A 85 -1.43 -6.70 0.56
C PHE A 85 -1.54 -6.36 2.06
N ALA A 86 -1.22 -5.11 2.41
CA ALA A 86 -1.25 -4.62 3.78
C ALA A 86 -2.36 -3.57 3.96
N SER A 87 -3.19 -3.79 4.98
CA SER A 87 -4.22 -2.85 5.44
C SER A 87 -4.33 -2.99 6.95
N ALA A 88 -4.52 -1.88 7.65
CA ALA A 88 -4.70 -1.88 9.09
C ALA A 88 -6.08 -2.39 9.49
N HIS A 89 -7.09 -2.14 8.67
CA HIS A 89 -8.49 -2.30 9.07
C HIS A 89 -9.33 -3.14 8.10
N GLY A 90 -8.88 -3.33 6.86
CA GLY A 90 -9.72 -3.85 5.80
C GLY A 90 -10.93 -2.95 5.55
N ASP A 91 -12.09 -3.54 5.26
CA ASP A 91 -13.27 -2.77 4.88
C ASP A 91 -14.17 -2.40 6.08
N LEU A 92 -13.90 -1.23 6.65
CA LEU A 92 -14.65 -0.72 7.81
C LEU A 92 -16.13 -0.45 7.50
N ALA A 93 -16.48 -0.08 6.27
CA ALA A 93 -17.87 0.17 5.89
C ALA A 93 -18.70 -1.10 5.78
N ILE A 94 -18.08 -2.18 5.28
CA ILE A 94 -18.71 -3.50 5.31
C ILE A 94 -18.82 -3.99 6.75
N ASN A 95 -17.79 -3.84 7.58
CA ASN A 95 -17.84 -4.26 8.98
C ASN A 95 -18.97 -3.57 9.77
N ASP A 96 -19.14 -2.25 9.60
CA ASP A 96 -20.24 -1.50 10.20
C ASP A 96 -21.61 -2.04 9.74
N TYR A 97 -21.79 -2.22 8.43
CA TYR A 97 -23.02 -2.81 7.88
C TYR A 97 -23.31 -4.20 8.45
N MET A 98 -22.29 -5.06 8.54
CA MET A 98 -22.41 -6.44 9.01
C MET A 98 -22.90 -6.45 10.47
N CYS A 99 -22.24 -5.68 11.33
CA CYS A 99 -22.62 -5.56 12.74
C CYS A 99 -24.03 -4.98 12.91
N ALA A 100 -24.36 -3.90 12.20
CA ALA A 100 -25.69 -3.29 12.26
C ALA A 100 -26.79 -4.24 11.80
N THR A 101 -26.55 -4.99 10.72
CA THR A 101 -27.51 -5.96 10.17
C THR A 101 -27.70 -7.13 11.13
N LEU A 102 -26.63 -7.68 11.69
CA LEU A 102 -26.70 -8.78 12.66
C LEU A 102 -27.39 -8.36 13.97
N ALA A 103 -27.25 -7.10 14.40
CA ALA A 103 -27.92 -6.60 15.60
C ALA A 103 -29.44 -6.43 15.41
N THR A 104 -29.89 -6.15 14.18
CA THR A 104 -31.28 -5.72 13.92
C THR A 104 -32.10 -6.74 13.13
N ALA A 105 -31.52 -7.34 12.09
CA ALA A 105 -32.19 -8.27 11.19
C ALA A 105 -31.20 -9.31 10.60
N PRO A 106 -30.71 -10.29 11.39
CA PRO A 106 -29.69 -11.27 10.96
C PRO A 106 -30.00 -11.98 9.64
N ALA A 107 -31.28 -12.29 9.37
CA ALA A 107 -31.72 -12.98 8.15
C ALA A 107 -31.59 -12.14 6.87
N GLN A 108 -31.27 -10.83 6.97
CA GLN A 108 -31.12 -9.91 5.84
C GLN A 108 -29.67 -9.66 5.44
N LEU A 109 -28.72 -10.43 6.00
CA LEU A 109 -27.31 -10.29 5.71
C LEU A 109 -27.02 -10.55 4.22
N SER A 110 -26.45 -9.57 3.53
CA SER A 110 -26.09 -9.70 2.12
C SER A 110 -24.90 -10.64 1.92
N PRO A 111 -25.03 -11.72 1.13
CA PRO A 111 -23.90 -12.61 0.81
C PRO A 111 -22.75 -11.89 0.11
N ILE A 112 -23.05 -10.88 -0.72
CA ILE A 112 -22.03 -10.09 -1.43
C ILE A 112 -21.21 -9.26 -0.45
N LYS A 113 -21.88 -8.60 0.51
CA LYS A 113 -21.16 -7.81 1.52
C LYS A 113 -20.36 -8.72 2.46
N PHE A 114 -20.90 -9.87 2.82
CA PHE A 114 -20.16 -10.86 3.61
C PHE A 114 -18.90 -11.36 2.90
N HIS A 115 -18.96 -11.70 1.61
CA HIS A 115 -17.76 -12.10 0.87
C HIS A 115 -16.68 -11.01 0.84
N ASN A 116 -17.09 -9.74 0.81
CA ASN A 116 -16.18 -8.60 0.84
C ASN A 116 -15.75 -8.18 2.26
N SER A 117 -16.18 -8.87 3.33
CA SER A 117 -15.84 -8.50 4.72
C SER A 117 -14.52 -9.11 5.20
N VAL A 118 -13.99 -10.10 4.47
CA VAL A 118 -12.71 -10.72 4.83
C VAL A 118 -11.56 -9.79 4.47
N HIS A 119 -10.53 -9.75 5.31
CA HIS A 119 -9.38 -8.85 5.14
C HIS A 119 -8.66 -9.05 3.79
N ASN A 120 -8.62 -10.30 3.32
CA ASN A 120 -7.99 -10.68 2.07
C ASN A 120 -8.87 -10.42 0.84
N ALA A 121 -10.00 -9.71 0.93
CA ALA A 121 -10.85 -9.42 -0.22
C ALA A 121 -10.05 -8.74 -1.34
N ALA A 122 -9.29 -7.68 -1.05
CA ALA A 122 -8.48 -6.97 -2.05
C ALA A 122 -7.52 -7.89 -2.82
N VAL A 123 -6.74 -8.72 -2.10
CA VAL A 123 -5.83 -9.67 -2.76
C VAL A 123 -6.59 -10.76 -3.51
N GLY A 124 -7.78 -11.17 -3.04
CA GLY A 124 -8.64 -12.11 -3.74
C GLY A 124 -9.15 -11.56 -5.08
N TYR A 125 -9.61 -10.31 -5.12
CA TYR A 125 -9.98 -9.65 -6.38
C TYR A 125 -8.77 -9.49 -7.31
N TRP A 126 -7.59 -9.18 -6.77
CA TRP A 126 -6.35 -9.08 -7.54
C TRP A 126 -5.98 -10.41 -8.21
N THR A 127 -5.90 -11.51 -7.45
CA THR A 127 -5.49 -12.82 -7.98
C THR A 127 -6.50 -13.36 -8.99
N ILE A 128 -7.80 -13.19 -8.75
CA ILE A 128 -8.85 -13.56 -9.72
C ILE A 128 -8.73 -12.71 -10.99
N GLY A 129 -8.59 -11.37 -10.85
CA GLY A 129 -8.53 -10.45 -11.99
C GLY A 129 -7.27 -10.61 -12.85
N THR A 130 -6.16 -11.03 -12.24
CA THR A 130 -4.88 -11.23 -12.94
C THR A 130 -4.64 -12.67 -13.35
N GLY A 131 -5.41 -13.63 -12.83
CA GLY A 131 -5.12 -15.06 -12.94
C GLY A 131 -3.85 -15.48 -12.18
N CYS A 132 -3.40 -14.69 -11.20
CA CYS A 132 -2.19 -15.00 -10.44
C CYS A 132 -2.41 -16.20 -9.51
N GLN A 133 -1.58 -17.23 -9.68
CA GLN A 133 -1.55 -18.44 -8.84
C GLN A 133 -0.32 -18.52 -7.94
N ARG A 134 0.46 -17.43 -7.86
CA ARG A 134 1.63 -17.33 -6.97
C ARG A 134 1.19 -17.09 -5.53
N ALA A 135 2.15 -17.11 -4.61
CA ALA A 135 1.91 -16.78 -3.21
C ALA A 135 1.26 -15.38 -3.07
N SER A 136 0.22 -15.29 -2.25
CA SER A 136 -0.55 -14.06 -2.06
C SER A 136 -0.90 -13.90 -0.58
N ASN A 137 -0.30 -12.90 0.06
CA ASN A 137 -0.49 -12.65 1.49
C ASN A 137 -1.34 -11.40 1.72
N SER A 138 -2.18 -11.45 2.76
CA SER A 138 -2.89 -10.30 3.29
C SER A 138 -2.57 -10.16 4.77
N LEU A 139 -2.10 -9.00 5.20
CA LEU A 139 -1.64 -8.77 6.56
C LEU A 139 -2.20 -7.49 7.16
N ALA A 140 -2.29 -7.50 8.49
CA ALA A 140 -2.64 -6.34 9.29
C ALA A 140 -1.71 -6.29 10.51
N ALA A 141 -1.19 -5.11 10.80
CA ALA A 141 -0.42 -4.81 11.99
C ALA A 141 -0.81 -3.43 12.57
N TYR A 142 -2.10 -3.08 12.43
CA TYR A 142 -2.64 -1.79 12.84
C TYR A 142 -1.83 -0.63 12.22
N GLU A 143 -1.36 0.31 13.03
CA GLU A 143 -0.51 1.45 12.62
C GLU A 143 0.88 1.08 12.04
N TYR A 144 1.26 -0.21 12.07
CA TYR A 144 2.51 -0.72 11.50
C TYR A 144 2.28 -1.59 10.24
N SER A 145 1.10 -1.51 9.64
CA SER A 145 0.70 -2.42 8.56
C SER A 145 1.57 -2.27 7.32
N PHE A 146 1.89 -1.04 6.88
CA PHE A 146 2.74 -0.88 5.70
C PHE A 146 4.17 -1.36 5.99
N ALA A 147 4.73 -0.95 7.13
CA ALA A 147 6.07 -1.37 7.55
C ALA A 147 6.20 -2.90 7.64
N SER A 148 5.19 -3.56 8.22
CA SER A 148 5.15 -5.03 8.32
C SER A 148 5.00 -5.69 6.95
N GLY A 149 4.20 -5.11 6.06
CA GLY A 149 4.07 -5.61 4.69
C GLY A 149 5.33 -5.44 3.87
N LEU A 150 6.06 -4.34 4.05
CA LEU A 150 7.37 -4.14 3.43
C LEU A 150 8.40 -5.13 3.93
N MET A 151 8.44 -5.39 5.25
CA MET A 151 9.31 -6.42 5.82
C MET A 151 9.00 -7.81 5.23
N GLU A 152 7.72 -8.18 5.15
CA GLU A 152 7.27 -9.45 4.57
C GLU A 152 7.65 -9.57 3.09
N ALA A 153 7.35 -8.54 2.29
CA ALA A 153 7.68 -8.53 0.86
C ALA A 153 9.19 -8.56 0.61
N ALA A 154 9.98 -7.86 1.42
CA ALA A 154 11.44 -7.87 1.34
C ALA A 154 12.02 -9.23 1.72
N ALA A 155 11.47 -9.87 2.76
CA ALA A 155 11.87 -11.22 3.17
C ALA A 155 11.56 -12.26 2.08
N GLN A 156 10.35 -12.25 1.50
CA GLN A 156 10.00 -13.13 0.38
C GLN A 156 10.90 -12.91 -0.83
N CYS A 157 11.07 -11.65 -1.24
CA CYS A 157 11.91 -11.29 -2.39
C CYS A 157 13.36 -11.76 -2.22
N ALA A 158 13.93 -11.55 -1.03
CA ALA A 158 15.29 -11.97 -0.69
C ALA A 158 15.45 -13.49 -0.61
N CYS A 159 14.53 -14.19 0.05
CA CYS A 159 14.63 -15.63 0.29
C CYS A 159 14.36 -16.44 -0.97
N ASP A 160 13.33 -16.06 -1.73
CA ASP A 160 12.89 -16.83 -2.90
C ASP A 160 13.58 -16.37 -4.19
N SER A 161 14.34 -15.26 -4.14
CA SER A 161 14.99 -14.66 -5.30
C SER A 161 14.01 -14.39 -6.45
N GLU A 162 12.82 -13.90 -6.10
CA GLU A 162 11.76 -13.52 -7.03
C GLU A 162 11.24 -12.13 -6.73
N ALA A 163 10.71 -11.45 -7.74
CA ALA A 163 10.10 -10.15 -7.52
C ALA A 163 8.75 -10.27 -6.81
N VAL A 164 8.43 -9.33 -5.91
CA VAL A 164 7.22 -9.36 -5.07
C VAL A 164 6.53 -8.00 -5.14
N LEU A 165 5.23 -8.00 -5.42
CA LEU A 165 4.39 -6.81 -5.36
C LEU A 165 4.00 -6.50 -3.90
N LEU A 166 4.25 -5.29 -3.42
CA LEU A 166 3.70 -4.77 -2.18
C LEU A 166 2.60 -3.76 -2.47
N VAL A 167 1.46 -3.88 -1.78
CA VAL A 167 0.35 -2.92 -1.84
C VAL A 167 -0.07 -2.57 -0.42
N GLY A 168 0.08 -1.30 -0.03
CA GLY A 168 -0.51 -0.73 1.17
C GLY A 168 -1.77 0.04 0.85
N PHE A 169 -2.84 -0.14 1.62
CA PHE A 169 -4.07 0.61 1.42
C PHE A 169 -4.93 0.67 2.69
N ASP A 170 -5.67 1.76 2.83
CA ASP A 170 -6.76 1.87 3.79
C ASP A 170 -7.79 2.92 3.36
N VAL A 171 -8.97 2.84 3.98
CA VAL A 171 -10.13 3.66 3.66
C VAL A 171 -10.69 4.36 4.90
N GLU A 172 -11.66 5.25 4.67
CA GLU A 172 -12.39 5.96 5.72
C GLU A 172 -13.08 4.98 6.69
N ALA A 173 -12.87 5.20 7.98
CA ALA A 173 -13.70 4.61 9.02
C ALA A 173 -15.13 5.18 8.95
N VAL A 174 -16.17 4.38 9.19
CA VAL A 174 -17.57 4.87 9.13
C VAL A 174 -18.35 4.51 10.40
N GLY A 175 -19.50 5.17 10.59
CA GLY A 175 -20.40 4.85 11.69
C GLY A 175 -19.74 4.96 13.07
N PRO A 176 -20.07 4.05 14.02
CA PRO A 176 -19.45 3.98 15.34
C PRO A 176 -17.94 3.72 15.31
N LEU A 177 -17.41 3.11 14.24
CA LEU A 177 -15.99 2.79 14.10
C LEU A 177 -15.11 4.05 14.02
N LYS A 178 -15.66 5.20 13.64
CA LYS A 178 -14.98 6.51 13.71
C LYS A 178 -14.55 6.90 15.14
N GLN A 179 -15.15 6.30 16.18
CA GLN A 179 -14.82 6.61 17.58
C GLN A 179 -13.55 5.91 18.07
N VAL A 180 -13.14 4.83 17.40
CA VAL A 180 -12.04 3.96 17.84
C VAL A 180 -10.92 3.83 16.81
N HIS A 181 -11.18 4.17 15.54
CA HIS A 181 -10.20 4.12 14.45
C HIS A 181 -9.96 5.50 13.86
N ARG A 182 -8.68 5.82 13.64
CA ARG A 182 -8.25 7.04 12.96
C ARG A 182 -7.88 6.69 11.52
N SER A 183 -8.88 6.74 10.64
CA SER A 183 -8.66 6.59 9.21
C SER A 183 -9.69 7.40 8.44
N GLU A 184 -9.21 8.31 7.60
CA GLU A 184 -10.01 9.22 6.79
C GLU A 184 -9.53 9.18 5.34
N GLY A 185 -10.49 9.35 4.43
CA GLY A 185 -10.22 9.31 3.00
C GLY A 185 -9.72 7.94 2.51
N LEU A 186 -9.26 7.94 1.27
CA LEU A 186 -8.73 6.77 0.58
C LEU A 186 -7.23 6.99 0.38
N LEU A 187 -6.40 6.04 0.79
CA LEU A 187 -4.96 6.10 0.60
C LEU A 187 -4.45 4.74 0.14
N SER A 188 -3.61 4.72 -0.89
CA SER A 188 -2.87 3.54 -1.26
C SER A 188 -1.52 3.88 -1.87
N GLY A 189 -0.54 3.01 -1.61
CA GLY A 189 0.76 3.02 -2.25
C GLY A 189 1.19 1.60 -2.59
N ALA A 190 1.84 1.42 -3.73
CA ALA A 190 2.37 0.13 -4.15
C ALA A 190 3.74 0.30 -4.83
N PHE A 191 4.54 -0.75 -4.78
CA PHE A 191 5.73 -0.92 -5.62
C PHE A 191 6.10 -2.40 -5.71
N VAL A 192 6.92 -2.76 -6.69
CA VAL A 192 7.50 -4.09 -6.80
C VAL A 192 8.91 -4.07 -6.21
N LEU A 193 9.22 -5.05 -5.38
CA LEU A 193 10.58 -5.37 -4.97
C LEU A 193 11.16 -6.41 -5.91
N SER A 194 12.37 -6.19 -6.40
CA SER A 194 13.12 -7.12 -7.25
C SER A 194 14.42 -7.52 -6.57
N PRO A 195 14.83 -8.80 -6.63
CA PRO A 195 16.09 -9.27 -6.04
C PRO A 195 17.31 -8.87 -6.90
N THR A 196 17.07 -8.43 -8.15
CA THR A 196 18.10 -8.04 -9.10
C THR A 196 17.76 -6.69 -9.73
N ARG A 197 18.81 -5.91 -10.05
CA ARG A 197 18.64 -4.63 -10.72
C ARG A 197 18.17 -4.87 -12.15
N THR A 198 17.05 -4.25 -12.51
CA THR A 198 16.55 -4.21 -13.89
C THR A 198 16.65 -2.78 -14.44
N GLU A 199 16.38 -2.62 -15.74
CA GLU A 199 16.22 -1.30 -16.36
C GLU A 199 15.04 -0.49 -15.80
N ARG A 200 14.09 -1.14 -15.10
CA ARG A 200 12.90 -0.52 -14.52
C ARG A 200 13.06 -0.16 -13.04
N ALA A 201 14.20 -0.52 -12.45
CA ALA A 201 14.49 -0.16 -11.08
C ALA A 201 14.57 1.37 -10.97
N VAL A 202 14.05 1.92 -9.87
CA VAL A 202 14.10 3.36 -9.54
C VAL A 202 14.95 3.64 -8.30
N ALA A 203 15.18 2.63 -7.46
CA ALA A 203 16.02 2.76 -6.27
C ALA A 203 16.62 1.40 -5.90
N ALA A 204 17.82 1.42 -5.34
CA ALA A 204 18.34 0.31 -4.53
C ALA A 204 17.81 0.45 -3.10
N LEU A 205 17.49 -0.67 -2.45
CA LEU A 205 16.96 -0.75 -1.10
C LEU A 205 17.84 -1.67 -0.26
N ASP A 206 18.61 -1.08 0.65
CA ASP A 206 19.17 -1.81 1.79
C ASP A 206 18.16 -1.74 2.94
N TRP A 207 17.98 -2.84 3.66
CA TRP A 207 17.00 -2.92 4.74
C TRP A 207 17.55 -3.73 5.91
N ALA A 208 17.16 -3.42 7.13
CA ALA A 208 17.57 -4.17 8.31
C ALA A 208 16.57 -3.99 9.45
N LEU A 209 16.55 -4.96 10.37
CA LEU A 209 15.83 -4.82 11.63
C LEU A 209 16.73 -4.16 12.67
N GLN A 210 16.23 -3.09 13.28
CA GLN A 210 16.93 -2.37 14.34
C GLN A 210 16.11 -2.43 15.63
N PRO A 211 16.57 -3.20 16.65
CA PRO A 211 15.99 -3.16 17.98
C PRO A 211 16.20 -1.80 18.65
N GLY A 212 15.21 -1.36 19.43
CA GLY A 212 15.26 -0.12 20.21
C GLY A 212 13.98 0.70 20.07
N PRO A 213 13.83 1.78 20.87
CA PRO A 213 12.66 2.64 20.81
C PRO A 213 12.39 3.11 19.38
N SER A 214 11.19 2.85 18.88
CA SER A 214 10.79 3.21 17.53
C SER A 214 9.81 4.38 17.52
N ARG A 215 9.90 5.23 16.49
CA ARG A 215 9.02 6.37 16.27
C ARG A 215 8.81 6.56 14.78
N SER A 216 7.62 7.00 14.40
CA SER A 216 7.32 7.35 13.02
C SER A 216 8.19 8.51 12.54
N GLU A 217 8.67 8.40 11.30
CA GLU A 217 9.38 9.48 10.62
C GLU A 217 8.45 10.68 10.39
N PRO A 218 8.92 11.92 10.60
CA PRO A 218 8.14 13.11 10.31
C PRO A 218 7.96 13.29 8.80
N LEU A 219 6.75 13.66 8.38
CA LEU A 219 6.45 14.00 6.99
C LEU A 219 7.19 15.27 6.57
N ARG A 220 7.84 15.23 5.40
CA ARG A 220 8.78 16.27 4.93
C ARG A 220 8.10 17.28 4.03
N SER A 221 7.16 16.86 3.20
CA SER A 221 6.42 17.68 2.24
C SER A 221 5.14 18.26 2.83
N GLU A 222 4.75 19.41 2.31
CA GLU A 222 3.45 20.00 2.61
C GLU A 222 2.32 19.15 2.02
N ALA A 223 2.53 18.58 0.83
CA ALA A 223 1.55 17.69 0.19
C ALA A 223 1.19 16.49 1.08
N ALA A 224 2.18 15.81 1.67
CA ALA A 224 1.92 14.69 2.59
C ALA A 224 1.22 15.16 3.87
N ARG A 225 1.63 16.30 4.44
CA ARG A 225 1.00 16.86 5.66
C ARG A 225 -0.44 17.32 5.46
N ARG A 226 -0.84 17.63 4.23
CA ARG A 226 -2.22 18.00 3.86
C ARG A 226 -3.13 16.80 3.62
N LEU A 227 -2.58 15.59 3.51
CA LEU A 227 -3.41 14.38 3.45
C LEU A 227 -4.13 14.18 4.80
N PRO A 228 -5.40 13.73 4.78
CA PRO A 228 -6.10 13.44 6.02
C PRO A 228 -5.44 12.26 6.76
N PRO A 229 -5.60 12.16 8.09
CA PRO A 229 -5.07 11.03 8.85
C PRO A 229 -5.62 9.71 8.30
N ASN A 230 -4.74 8.76 7.97
CA ASN A 230 -5.14 7.47 7.41
C ASN A 230 -4.38 6.33 8.10
N ALA A 231 -5.00 5.17 8.22
CA ALA A 231 -4.41 4.05 8.98
C ALA A 231 -3.16 3.44 8.32
N ILE A 232 -2.93 3.70 7.03
CA ILE A 232 -1.71 3.32 6.30
C ILE A 232 -0.75 4.51 6.06
N ALA A 233 -0.87 5.58 6.85
CA ALA A 233 -0.02 6.77 6.71
C ALA A 233 1.46 6.51 7.03
N ASP A 234 1.80 5.36 7.65
CA ASP A 234 3.18 4.89 7.84
C ASP A 234 3.90 4.60 6.51
N ALA A 235 3.16 4.50 5.40
CA ALA A 235 3.70 4.43 4.05
C ALA A 235 4.28 5.76 3.53
N LEU A 236 3.75 6.90 3.98
CA LEU A 236 4.06 8.22 3.40
C LEU A 236 5.56 8.57 3.40
N PRO A 237 6.33 8.34 4.49
CA PRO A 237 7.77 8.62 4.49
C PRO A 237 8.55 7.85 3.41
N VAL A 238 8.10 6.64 3.06
CA VAL A 238 8.73 5.83 1.99
C VAL A 238 8.50 6.47 0.63
N PHE A 239 7.26 6.89 0.34
CA PHE A 239 6.93 7.56 -0.92
C PHE A 239 7.56 8.96 -1.03
N GLU A 240 7.69 9.71 0.07
CA GLU A 240 8.45 10.96 0.09
C GLU A 240 9.93 10.73 -0.21
N ALA A 241 10.53 9.71 0.39
CA ALA A 241 11.91 9.35 0.13
C ALA A 241 12.11 8.95 -1.33
N LEU A 242 11.26 8.06 -1.87
CA LEU A 242 11.29 7.67 -3.29
C LEU A 242 11.16 8.86 -4.23
N ALA A 243 10.25 9.79 -3.95
CA ALA A 243 10.08 10.97 -4.79
C ALA A 243 11.34 11.85 -4.83
N ARG A 244 12.08 11.93 -3.73
CA ARG A 244 13.26 12.82 -3.60
C ARG A 244 14.57 12.20 -4.12
N LEU A 245 14.63 10.88 -4.31
CA LEU A 245 15.83 10.16 -4.79
C LEU A 245 16.31 10.62 -6.16
N GLU A 246 15.41 11.00 -7.07
CA GLU A 246 15.78 11.47 -8.42
C GLU A 246 16.67 12.72 -8.42
N THR A 247 16.71 13.46 -7.32
CA THR A 247 17.39 14.74 -7.23
C THR A 247 18.42 14.83 -6.10
N GLY A 248 18.82 13.72 -5.50
CA GLY A 248 19.65 13.82 -4.31
C GLY A 248 20.32 12.55 -3.81
N GLU A 249 20.88 12.72 -2.63
CA GLU A 249 21.61 11.72 -1.86
C GLU A 249 20.71 10.54 -1.44
N PRO A 250 21.32 9.39 -1.09
CA PRO A 250 20.61 8.29 -0.44
C PRO A 250 19.73 8.75 0.73
N GLN A 251 18.53 8.19 0.81
CA GLN A 251 17.54 8.49 1.85
C GLN A 251 17.53 7.36 2.88
N SER A 252 17.73 7.69 4.16
CA SER A 252 17.54 6.75 5.26
C SER A 252 16.27 7.06 6.03
N LEU A 253 15.55 6.02 6.44
CA LEU A 253 14.30 6.10 7.21
C LEU A 253 14.14 4.88 8.11
N ALA A 254 13.51 5.06 9.27
CA ALA A 254 13.14 3.97 10.17
C ALA A 254 11.61 3.86 10.28
N LEU A 255 11.05 2.74 9.84
CA LEU A 255 9.62 2.46 9.96
C LEU A 255 9.37 1.62 11.22
N PRO A 256 8.48 2.03 12.13
CA PRO A 256 8.12 1.21 13.28
C PRO A 256 7.44 -0.11 12.88
N LEU A 257 7.90 -1.21 13.45
CA LEU A 257 7.23 -2.52 13.44
C LEU A 257 6.59 -2.83 14.81
N SER A 258 7.07 -2.17 15.86
CA SER A 258 6.50 -2.13 17.21
C SER A 258 7.08 -0.93 17.96
N ALA A 259 6.72 -0.74 19.23
CA ALA A 259 7.33 0.29 20.06
C ALA A 259 8.85 0.09 20.31
N GLN A 260 9.40 -1.11 20.04
CA GLN A 260 10.79 -1.47 20.32
C GLN A 260 11.54 -2.08 19.12
N LEU A 261 10.96 -2.00 17.92
CA LEU A 261 11.58 -2.54 16.71
C LEU A 261 11.25 -1.65 15.52
N SER A 262 12.28 -1.31 14.74
CA SER A 262 12.14 -0.61 13.47
C SER A 262 12.64 -1.46 12.31
N LEU A 263 11.97 -1.34 11.17
CA LEU A 263 12.52 -1.65 9.86
C LEU A 263 13.27 -0.41 9.36
N VAL A 264 14.60 -0.48 9.35
CA VAL A 264 15.45 0.59 8.81
C VAL A 264 15.65 0.35 7.33
N LEU A 265 15.44 1.38 6.53
CA LEU A 265 15.60 1.36 5.09
C LEU A 265 16.65 2.41 4.70
N ARG A 266 17.50 2.06 3.74
CA ARG A 266 18.35 3.00 3.01
C ARG A 266 18.03 2.85 1.53
N LEU A 267 17.43 3.88 0.98
CA LEU A 267 17.12 3.99 -0.44
C LEU A 267 18.25 4.76 -1.12
N ALA A 268 18.82 4.22 -2.20
CA ALA A 268 19.88 4.87 -2.97
C ALA A 268 19.48 5.02 -4.45
N PRO A 269 19.89 6.12 -5.11
CA PRO A 269 19.76 6.23 -6.56
C PRO A 269 20.57 5.13 -7.25
N LEU A 270 20.19 4.83 -8.49
CA LEU A 270 20.86 3.84 -9.32
C LEU A 270 21.94 4.55 -10.15
N GLU A 271 23.21 4.34 -9.80
CA GLU A 271 24.37 4.80 -10.59
C GLU A 271 24.44 4.16 -11.98
#